data_AF-A0A7J6W2T1-F1
#
_entry.id   AF-A0A7J6W2T1-F1
#
_cell.length_a   1.000
_cell.length_b   1.000
_cell.length_c   1.000
_cell.angle_alpha   90.00
_cell.angle_beta   90.00
_cell.angle_gamma   90.00
#
_symmetry.space_group_name_H-M   'P 1'
#
loop_
_entity.id
_entity.type
_entity.pdbx_description
1 polymer ?
#
loop_
_entity_poly.entity_id
_entity_poly.type
_entity_poly.pdbx_seq_one_letter_code
_entity_poly.pdbx_strand_id
1 'polypeptide(L)'
;IASLSTIIREYVGLWSICSLPFKELILSAAEKDSNSEDRSLKIAGPLVKLLEESHNPSQFNAIRESLLRKTFVLIQGPPGTGKTQTILGLLSAILHSTPARVQS
;
A
#
# COMPACT_ATOMS: atom_id res chain seq x y z
N ILE A 1 -3.70 33.97 17.62
CA ILE A 1 -3.92 33.66 16.19
C ILE A 1 -3.35 32.26 15.95
N ALA A 2 -4.13 31.32 15.42
CA ALA A 2 -3.67 29.96 15.13
C ALA A 2 -3.18 29.82 13.68
N SER A 3 -2.39 28.79 13.38
CA SER A 3 -1.94 28.50 12.01
C SER A 3 -3.11 28.00 11.17
N LEU A 4 -3.39 28.67 10.05
CA LEU A 4 -4.46 28.30 9.11
C LEU A 4 -4.02 27.19 8.13
N SER A 5 -2.75 26.79 8.15
CA SER A 5 -2.17 25.86 7.17
C SER A 5 -2.79 24.46 7.17
N THR A 6 -3.22 23.95 8.33
CA THR A 6 -3.90 22.64 8.41
C THR A 6 -5.31 22.74 7.83
N ILE A 7 -6.06 23.77 8.22
CA ILE A 7 -7.44 24.01 7.76
C ILE A 7 -7.48 24.18 6.23
N ILE A 8 -6.56 24.98 5.67
CA ILE A 8 -6.47 25.16 4.21
C ILE A 8 -6.17 23.84 3.50
N ARG A 9 -5.24 23.02 4.03
CA ARG A 9 -4.90 21.71 3.43
C ARG A 9 -6.09 20.74 3.46
N GLU A 10 -6.83 20.69 4.57
CA GLU A 10 -8.04 19.85 4.69
C GLU A 10 -9.15 20.34 3.76
N TYR A 11 -9.39 21.65 3.69
CA TYR A 11 -10.38 22.25 2.79
C TYR A 11 -10.09 21.92 1.31
N VAL A 12 -8.85 22.08 0.88
CA VAL A 12 -8.43 21.72 -0.49
C VAL A 12 -8.58 20.21 -0.74
N GLY A 13 -8.24 19.37 0.24
CA GLY A 13 -8.43 17.92 0.15
C GLY A 13 -9.89 17.52 -0.05
N LEU A 14 -10.80 18.12 0.74
CA LEU A 14 -12.24 17.90 0.63
C LEU A 14 -12.78 18.36 -0.73
N TRP A 15 -12.37 19.55 -1.19
CA TRP A 15 -12.84 20.09 -2.47
C TRP A 15 -12.37 19.24 -3.66
N SER A 16 -11.21 18.59 -3.53
CA SER A 16 -10.63 17.73 -4.56
C SER A 16 -11.26 16.33 -4.65
N ILE A 17 -12.15 15.93 -3.72
CA ILE A 17 -12.69 14.55 -3.65
C ILE A 17 -13.37 14.10 -4.94
N CYS A 18 -14.03 15.03 -5.65
CA CYS A 18 -14.73 14.73 -6.90
C CYS A 18 -13.80 14.32 -8.05
N SER A 19 -12.52 14.73 -7.99
CA SER A 19 -11.49 14.46 -9.00
C SER A 19 -10.46 13.40 -8.59
N LEU A 20 -10.51 12.89 -7.35
CA LEU A 20 -9.52 11.91 -6.89
C LEU A 20 -9.73 10.56 -7.59
N PRO A 21 -8.63 9.89 -8.00
CA PRO A 21 -8.72 8.48 -8.34
C PRO A 21 -9.21 7.74 -7.09
N PHE A 22 -10.10 6.78 -7.28
CA PHE A 22 -10.66 5.94 -6.22
C PHE A 22 -11.61 6.64 -5.22
N LYS A 23 -12.20 7.80 -5.59
CA LYS A 23 -13.21 8.49 -4.77
C LYS A 23 -14.33 7.59 -4.27
N GLU A 24 -14.81 6.67 -5.12
CA GLU A 24 -15.89 5.74 -4.77
C GLU A 24 -15.48 4.83 -3.62
N LEU A 25 -14.23 4.38 -3.59
CA LEU A 25 -13.69 3.53 -2.53
C LEU A 25 -13.47 4.32 -1.25
N ILE A 26 -12.98 5.57 -1.36
CA ILE A 26 -12.85 6.47 -0.20
C ILE A 26 -14.22 6.76 0.44
N LEU A 27 -15.25 7.02 -0.37
CA LEU A 27 -16.59 7.35 0.09
C LEU A 27 -17.38 6.13 0.56
N SER A 28 -17.20 4.97 -0.08
CA SER A 28 -17.86 3.72 0.32
C SER A 28 -17.19 3.06 1.53
N ALA A 29 -15.91 3.36 1.77
CA ALA A 29 -15.05 2.67 2.72
C ALA A 29 -15.08 1.13 2.56
N ALA A 30 -15.33 0.66 1.33
CA ALA A 30 -15.50 -0.75 1.03
C ALA A 30 -14.77 -1.11 -0.27
N GLU A 31 -13.99 -2.20 -0.24
CA GLU A 31 -13.39 -2.76 -1.43
C GLU A 31 -14.47 -3.38 -2.33
N LYS A 32 -14.38 -3.12 -3.64
CA LYS A 32 -14.99 -3.98 -4.65
C LYS A 32 -13.91 -4.98 -5.05
N ASP A 33 -14.15 -6.26 -4.83
CA ASP A 33 -13.27 -7.35 -5.27
C ASP A 33 -13.07 -7.27 -6.79
N SER A 34 -12.00 -6.60 -7.22
CA SER A 34 -11.54 -6.68 -8.60
C SER A 34 -10.48 -7.77 -8.63
N ASN A 35 -10.80 -8.94 -9.20
CA ASN A 35 -9.85 -10.02 -9.46
C ASN A 35 -8.59 -9.46 -10.13
N SER A 36 -7.52 -9.28 -9.35
CA SER A 36 -6.31 -8.54 -9.75
C SER A 36 -5.07 -9.41 -9.72
N GLU A 37 -5.22 -10.71 -9.95
CA GLU A 37 -4.09 -11.64 -10.11
C GLU A 37 -3.14 -11.17 -11.23
N ASP A 38 -3.68 -10.51 -12.26
CA ASP A 38 -2.92 -10.09 -13.45
C ASP A 38 -2.04 -8.84 -13.23
N ARG A 39 -2.11 -8.21 -12.05
CA ARG A 39 -1.41 -6.94 -11.76
C ARG A 39 -0.32 -7.07 -10.68
N SER A 40 0.10 -8.26 -10.29
CA SER A 40 1.10 -8.42 -9.22
C SER A 40 2.49 -7.89 -9.61
N LEU A 41 3.12 -7.16 -8.69
CA LEU A 41 4.51 -6.72 -8.78
C LEU A 41 5.45 -7.90 -8.49
N LYS A 42 6.38 -8.20 -9.40
CA LYS A 42 7.32 -9.31 -9.24
C LYS A 42 8.61 -8.81 -8.61
N ILE A 43 9.06 -9.47 -7.55
CA ILE A 43 10.34 -9.21 -6.88
C ILE A 43 11.28 -10.41 -7.06
N ALA A 44 12.59 -10.15 -7.06
CA ALA A 44 13.60 -11.20 -7.23
C ALA A 44 13.56 -12.21 -6.07
N GLY A 45 13.76 -13.50 -6.39
CA GLY A 45 13.74 -14.59 -5.40
C GLY A 45 14.64 -14.38 -4.17
N PRO A 46 15.88 -13.86 -4.31
CA PRO A 46 16.73 -13.56 -3.14
C PRO A 46 16.12 -12.52 -2.21
N LEU A 47 15.42 -11.51 -2.74
CA LEU A 47 14.77 -10.48 -1.94
C LEU A 47 13.56 -11.05 -1.19
N VAL A 48 12.79 -11.95 -1.83
CA VAL A 48 11.68 -12.65 -1.16
C VAL A 48 12.19 -13.40 0.06
N LYS A 49 13.27 -14.18 -0.10
CA LYS A 49 13.87 -14.96 1.00
C LYS A 49 14.39 -14.06 2.11
N LEU A 50 15.09 -12.99 1.77
CA LEU A 50 15.58 -12.02 2.76
C LEU A 50 14.42 -11.40 3.56
N LEU A 51 13.33 -11.03 2.89
CA LEU A 51 12.15 -10.49 3.55
C LEU A 51 11.47 -11.52 4.45
N GLU A 52 11.39 -12.78 4.02
CA GLU A 52 10.84 -13.89 4.80
C GLU A 52 11.68 -14.20 6.06
N GLU A 53 13.00 -14.15 5.96
CA GLU A 53 13.91 -14.38 7.09
C GLU A 53 13.94 -13.22 8.09
N SER A 54 13.79 -11.98 7.61
CA SER A 54 13.90 -10.75 8.42
C SER A 54 12.57 -10.30 9.04
N HIS A 55 11.44 -10.85 8.62
CA HIS A 55 10.11 -10.47 9.09
C HIS A 55 9.34 -11.66 9.63
N ASN A 56 8.45 -11.41 10.59
CA ASN A 56 7.53 -12.46 11.02
C ASN A 56 6.46 -12.73 9.94
N PRO A 57 5.73 -13.86 10.02
CA PRO A 57 4.75 -14.23 8.99
C PRO A 57 3.67 -13.17 8.71
N SER A 58 3.21 -12.44 9.73
CA SER A 58 2.18 -11.41 9.55
C SER A 58 2.71 -10.19 8.77
N GLN A 59 3.94 -9.77 9.06
CA GLN A 59 4.59 -8.65 8.38
C GLN A 59 4.96 -9.04 6.94
N PHE A 60 5.50 -10.25 6.74
CA PHE A 60 5.83 -10.77 5.42
C PHE A 60 4.59 -10.89 4.53
N ASN A 61 3.48 -11.41 5.06
CA ASN A 61 2.20 -11.46 4.34
C ASN A 61 1.68 -10.05 4.01
N ALA A 62 1.78 -9.08 4.93
CA ALA A 62 1.40 -7.70 4.65
C ALA A 62 2.21 -7.08 3.49
N ILE A 63 3.52 -7.37 3.43
CA ILE A 63 4.37 -6.94 2.30
C ILE A 63 3.92 -7.63 1.01
N ARG A 64 3.70 -8.94 1.03
CA ARG A 64 3.27 -9.72 -0.15
C ARG A 64 1.92 -9.26 -0.69
N GLU A 65 0.94 -9.06 0.18
CA GLU A 65 -0.39 -8.55 -0.18
C GLU A 65 -0.33 -7.14 -0.76
N SER A 66 0.64 -6.32 -0.33
CA SER A 66 0.85 -4.98 -0.89
C SER A 66 1.48 -4.98 -2.28
N LEU A 67 2.12 -6.09 -2.68
CA LEU A 67 2.63 -6.27 -4.05
C LEU A 67 1.54 -6.74 -5.02
N LEU A 68 0.45 -7.33 -4.51
CA LEU A 68 -0.79 -7.46 -5.26
C LEU A 68 -1.31 -6.03 -5.39
N ARG A 69 -1.37 -5.48 -6.61
CA ARG A 69 -1.77 -4.08 -6.88
C ARG A 69 -3.25 -3.82 -6.56
N LYS A 70 -3.65 -4.03 -5.30
CA LYS A 70 -4.89 -3.58 -4.69
C LYS A 70 -4.83 -2.06 -4.58
N THR A 71 -5.99 -1.44 -4.74
CA THR A 71 -6.11 0.02 -4.72
C THR A 71 -5.76 0.59 -3.35
N PHE A 72 -6.24 -0.05 -2.28
CA PHE A 72 -5.88 0.24 -0.91
C PHE A 72 -5.45 -1.04 -0.23
N VAL A 73 -4.51 -0.92 0.72
CA VAL A 73 -4.09 -2.02 1.57
C VAL A 73 -4.02 -1.48 2.98
N LEU A 74 -4.71 -2.16 3.90
CA LEU A 74 -4.73 -1.79 5.32
C LEU A 74 -3.80 -2.73 6.09
N ILE A 75 -2.69 -2.17 6.58
CA ILE A 75 -1.75 -2.88 7.45
C ILE A 75 -1.98 -2.40 8.88
N GLN A 76 -2.63 -3.24 9.69
CA GLN A 76 -2.86 -2.95 11.10
C GLN A 76 -1.78 -3.61 11.96
N GLY A 77 -1.18 -2.83 12.87
CA GLY A 77 -0.19 -3.33 13.81
C GLY A 77 -0.42 -2.79 15.22
N PRO A 78 -0.71 -3.64 16.23
CA PRO A 78 -0.72 -3.26 17.65
C PRO A 78 0.60 -2.58 18.11
N PRO A 79 0.67 -1.96 19.31
CA PRO A 79 1.91 -1.37 19.80
C PRO A 79 3.03 -2.42 19.84
N GLY A 80 4.24 -2.04 19.42
CA GLY A 80 5.41 -2.95 19.41
C GLY A 80 5.50 -3.96 18.26
N THR A 81 4.53 -4.04 17.36
CA THR A 81 4.49 -5.06 16.27
C THR A 81 5.31 -4.73 15.02
N GLY A 82 6.22 -3.75 15.10
CA GLY A 82 7.17 -3.48 14.02
C GLY A 82 6.56 -2.86 12.75
N LYS A 83 5.45 -2.11 12.84
CA LYS A 83 4.85 -1.39 11.69
C LYS A 83 5.87 -0.67 10.80
N THR A 84 6.80 0.07 11.41
CA THR A 84 7.86 0.77 10.67
C THR A 84 8.79 -0.19 9.94
N GLN A 85 9.14 -1.34 10.55
CA GLN A 85 9.93 -2.37 9.87
C GLN A 85 9.17 -2.96 8.68
N THR A 86 7.87 -3.24 8.83
CA THR A 86 7.02 -3.66 7.72
C THR A 86 7.00 -2.65 6.58
N ILE A 87 6.93 -1.34 6.90
CA ILE A 87 6.98 -0.27 5.89
C ILE A 87 8.35 -0.26 5.17
N LEU A 88 9.46 -0.46 5.88
CA LEU A 88 10.79 -0.55 5.26
C LEU A 88 10.91 -1.77 4.34
N GLY A 89 10.42 -2.93 4.78
CA GLY A 89 10.35 -4.14 3.95
C GLY A 89 9.48 -3.94 2.70
N LEU A 90 8.34 -3.26 2.85
CA LEU A 90 7.45 -2.91 1.75
C LEU A 90 8.11 -1.97 0.74
N LEU A 91 8.76 -0.89 1.21
CA LEU A 91 9.48 0.04 0.33
C LEU A 91 10.60 -0.67 -0.42
N SER A 92 11.35 -1.53 0.27
CA SER A 92 12.38 -2.36 -0.36
C SER A 92 11.80 -3.24 -1.46
N ALA A 93 10.68 -3.90 -1.21
CA ALA A 93 10.00 -4.75 -2.18
C ALA A 93 9.49 -3.95 -3.39
N ILE A 94 8.83 -2.81 -3.17
CA ILE A 94 8.29 -1.97 -4.26
C ILE A 94 9.41 -1.42 -5.14
N LEU A 95 10.47 -0.86 -4.55
CA LEU A 95 11.58 -0.25 -5.29
C LEU A 95 12.36 -1.26 -6.15
N HIS A 96 12.39 -2.52 -5.74
CA HIS A 96 13.05 -3.60 -6.48
C HIS A 96 12.08 -4.47 -7.28
N SER A 97 10.82 -4.06 -7.39
CA SER A 97 9.82 -4.79 -8.16
C SER A 97 9.85 -4.43 -9.64
N THR A 98 9.54 -5.41 -10.47
CA THR A 98 9.31 -5.23 -11.90
C THR A 98 7.82 -5.39 -12.19
N PRO A 99 7.22 -4.50 -13.01
CA PRO A 99 5.83 -4.67 -13.42
C PRO A 99 5.70 -5.97 -14.21
N ALA A 100 4.67 -6.78 -13.90
CA ALA A 100 4.29 -7.88 -14.77
C ALA A 100 4.01 -7.30 -16.17
N ARG A 101 4.65 -7.90 -17.18
CA ARG A 101 4.70 -7.43 -18.56
C ARG A 101 3.29 -7.10 -19.06
N VAL A 102 3.05 -5.85 -19.47
CA VAL A 102 1.84 -5.49 -20.24
C VAL A 102 1.98 -6.24 -21.55
N GLN A 103 1.21 -7.31 -21.76
CA GLN A 103 1.08 -7.91 -23.09
C GLN A 103 0.39 -6.86 -23.96
N SER A 104 1.14 -6.33 -24.93
CA SER A 104 0.60 -5.52 -26.04
C SER A 104 -0.03 -6.39 -27.09
#